data_AF-A0A0T7FA28-F1
#
_entry.id   AF-A0A0T7FA28-F1
#
_cell.length_a   1.000
_cell.length_b   1.000
_cell.length_c   1.000
_cell.angle_alpha   90.00
_cell.angle_beta   90.00
_cell.angle_gamma   90.00
#
_symmetry.space_group_name_H-M   'P 1'
#
loop_
_entity.id
_entity.type
_entity.pdbx_description
1 polymer ?
#
loop_
_entity_poly.entity_id
_entity_poly.type
_entity_poly.pdbx_seq_one_letter_code
_entity_poly.pdbx_strand_id
1 'polypeptide(L)'
;MTWGRGLFRVWVVLTILWIIVVTLFMWQSVANPYIAWGGFKMGQGEPEYLEPYGEKISAARELKSRKLLVEYEIAYDKTALRETAFFFPAALLHEDNLKAIEAYIPKATALQDAKIRKARFKTLQDVLWGAVLPPVILLMLGLAIRWALLGFRA
;
A
#
# COMPACT_ATOMS: atom_id res chain seq x y z
N MET A 1 -44.41 17.14 15.23
CA MET A 1 -43.08 16.72 15.73
C MET A 1 -42.02 16.97 14.67
N THR A 2 -41.11 17.92 14.90
CA THR A 2 -39.98 18.31 14.02
C THR A 2 -38.83 17.30 13.97
N TRP A 3 -39.07 16.08 14.46
CA TRP A 3 -38.10 15.01 14.73
C TRP A 3 -37.21 14.68 13.52
N GLY A 4 -37.77 14.72 12.31
CA GLY A 4 -37.02 14.45 11.08
C GLY A 4 -35.94 15.48 10.72
N ARG A 5 -36.11 16.76 11.07
CA ARG A 5 -35.13 17.82 10.76
C ARG A 5 -34.00 17.88 11.79
N GLY A 6 -34.30 17.61 13.06
CA GLY A 6 -33.32 17.59 14.15
C GLY A 6 -32.35 16.43 14.01
N LEU A 7 -32.86 15.21 13.77
CA LEU A 7 -32.05 14.01 13.61
C LEU A 7 -31.07 14.13 12.44
N PHE A 8 -31.53 14.68 11.30
CA PHE A 8 -30.67 14.86 10.13
C PHE A 8 -29.52 15.83 10.39
N ARG A 9 -29.77 16.95 11.09
CA ARG A 9 -28.70 17.91 11.44
C ARG A 9 -27.66 17.29 12.36
N VAL A 10 -28.09 16.55 13.39
CA VAL A 10 -27.18 15.83 14.28
C VAL A 10 -26.37 14.79 13.52
N TRP A 11 -27.01 14.04 12.62
CA TRP A 11 -26.34 13.07 11.76
C TRP A 11 -25.28 13.71 10.86
N VAL A 12 -25.57 14.87 10.24
CA VAL A 12 -24.58 15.61 9.43
C VAL A 12 -23.37 16.00 10.27
N VAL A 13 -23.57 16.56 11.46
CA VAL A 13 -22.46 16.96 12.35
C VAL A 13 -21.62 15.75 12.76
N LEU A 14 -22.26 14.65 13.16
CA LEU A 14 -21.57 13.41 13.51
C LEU A 14 -20.78 12.82 12.34
N THR A 15 -21.33 12.89 11.13
CA THR A 15 -20.67 12.41 9.91
C THR A 15 -19.41 13.23 9.62
N ILE A 16 -19.50 14.56 9.72
CA ILE A 16 -18.35 15.44 9.51
C ILE A 16 -17.25 15.16 10.55
N LEU A 17 -17.63 15.06 11.84
CA LEU A 17 -16.68 14.73 12.90
C LEU A 17 -16.04 13.35 12.68
N TRP A 18 -16.82 12.36 12.27
CA TRP A 18 -16.31 11.03 11.94
C TRP A 18 -15.28 11.05 10.80
N ILE A 19 -15.58 11.75 9.70
CA ILE A 19 -14.67 11.87 8.56
C ILE A 19 -13.35 12.53 8.98
N ILE A 20 -13.41 13.57 9.83
CA ILE A 20 -12.20 14.23 10.36
C ILE A 20 -11.36 13.24 11.17
N VAL A 21 -11.99 12.49 12.08
CA VAL A 21 -11.29 11.48 12.90
C VAL A 21 -10.64 10.42 12.02
N VAL A 22 -11.39 9.84 11.07
CA VAL A 22 -10.86 8.82 10.16
C VAL A 22 -9.68 9.37 9.34
N THR A 23 -9.80 10.59 8.83
CA THR A 23 -8.74 11.24 8.04
C THR A 23 -7.47 11.42 8.88
N LEU A 24 -7.59 11.94 10.10
CA LEU A 24 -6.45 12.16 11.00
C LEU A 24 -5.75 10.85 11.38
N PHE A 25 -6.52 9.81 11.72
CA PHE A 25 -5.96 8.51 12.11
C PHE A 25 -5.34 7.74 10.94
N MET A 26 -5.90 7.88 9.74
CA MET A 26 -5.44 7.14 8.55
C MET A 26 -4.40 7.87 7.72
N TRP A 27 -4.13 9.15 8.00
CA TRP A 27 -3.18 9.96 7.23
C TRP A 27 -1.80 9.31 7.13
N GLN A 28 -1.30 8.74 8.23
CA GLN A 28 0.01 8.09 8.25
C GLN A 28 0.07 6.87 7.32
N SER A 29 -1.01 6.08 7.26
CA SER A 29 -1.13 4.93 6.36
C SER A 29 -1.20 5.34 4.89
N VAL A 30 -1.79 6.51 4.58
CA VAL A 30 -1.88 7.04 3.21
C VAL A 30 -0.56 7.68 2.78
N ALA A 31 0.06 8.48 3.65
CA ALA A 31 1.32 9.16 3.36
C ALA A 31 2.45 8.14 3.17
N ASN A 32 2.51 7.16 4.08
CA ASN A 32 3.55 6.14 4.16
C ASN A 32 2.93 4.74 4.18
N PRO A 33 2.37 4.26 3.04
CA PRO A 33 1.85 2.91 2.99
C PRO A 33 2.98 1.92 3.21
N TYR A 34 2.70 0.90 4.05
CA TYR A 34 3.62 -0.20 4.24
C TYR A 34 3.67 -1.03 2.95
N ILE A 35 4.87 -1.12 2.37
CA ILE A 35 5.13 -1.92 1.17
C ILE A 35 6.35 -2.76 1.50
N ALA A 36 6.16 -4.07 1.50
CA ALA A 36 7.27 -4.99 1.56
C ALA A 36 8.01 -4.95 0.20
N TRP A 37 9.28 -4.59 0.24
CA TRP A 37 10.15 -4.58 -0.94
C TRP A 37 10.80 -5.94 -1.10
N GLY A 38 10.72 -6.46 -2.32
CA GLY A 38 11.43 -7.68 -2.67
C GLY A 38 12.82 -7.36 -3.22
N GLY A 39 13.25 -8.16 -4.20
CA GLY A 39 14.54 -7.98 -4.84
C GLY A 39 14.45 -8.03 -6.35
N PHE A 40 15.59 -7.88 -7.01
CA PHE A 40 15.74 -8.10 -8.45
C PHE A 40 16.76 -9.19 -8.68
N LYS A 41 16.42 -10.18 -9.49
CA LYS A 41 17.39 -11.14 -10.01
C LYS A 41 17.95 -10.61 -11.31
N MET A 42 19.26 -10.38 -11.32
CA MET A 42 20.01 -9.87 -12.44
C MET A 42 20.55 -11.06 -13.25
N GLY A 43 20.49 -10.96 -14.57
CA GLY A 43 20.93 -12.01 -15.49
C GLY A 43 21.35 -11.43 -16.83
N GLN A 44 21.42 -12.24 -17.88
CA GLN A 44 21.77 -11.79 -19.23
C GLN A 44 20.66 -10.98 -19.95
N GLY A 45 19.55 -10.68 -19.27
CA GLY A 45 18.38 -10.00 -19.84
C GLY A 45 17.75 -9.00 -18.86
N GLU A 46 16.47 -8.68 -19.08
CA GLU A 46 15.74 -7.79 -18.17
C GLU A 46 15.73 -8.35 -16.73
N PRO A 47 16.05 -7.52 -15.71
CA PRO A 47 16.01 -7.97 -14.34
C PRO A 47 14.62 -8.45 -13.92
N GLU A 48 14.58 -9.63 -13.32
CA GLU A 48 13.33 -10.22 -12.85
C GLU A 48 13.02 -9.69 -11.44
N TYR A 49 11.87 -9.04 -11.27
CA TYR A 49 11.41 -8.64 -9.94
C TYR A 49 10.98 -9.87 -9.13
N LEU A 50 11.55 -10.00 -7.93
CA LEU A 50 11.24 -11.02 -6.95
C LEU A 50 10.35 -10.42 -5.88
N GLU A 51 9.21 -11.05 -5.58
CA GLU A 51 8.34 -10.61 -4.51
C GLU A 51 8.95 -10.90 -3.12
N PRO A 52 8.77 -10.02 -2.13
CA PRO A 52 9.39 -10.12 -0.79
C PRO A 52 9.11 -11.43 -0.05
N TYR A 53 7.95 -12.05 -0.32
CA TYR A 53 7.49 -13.29 0.30
C TYR A 53 7.13 -14.36 -0.72
N GLY A 54 7.64 -14.25 -1.95
CA GLY A 54 7.36 -15.20 -3.04
C GLY A 54 8.36 -16.34 -3.09
N GLU A 55 7.97 -17.47 -3.67
CA GLU A 55 8.84 -18.65 -3.86
C GLU A 55 10.16 -18.31 -4.57
N LYS A 56 10.12 -17.32 -5.49
CA LYS A 56 11.30 -16.90 -6.25
C LYS A 56 12.36 -16.21 -5.40
N ILE A 57 11.99 -15.44 -4.38
CA ILE A 57 12.98 -14.79 -3.50
C ILE A 57 13.60 -15.78 -2.53
N SER A 58 12.83 -16.77 -2.05
CA SER A 58 13.38 -17.88 -1.27
C SER A 58 14.35 -18.71 -2.09
N ALA A 59 14.01 -19.01 -3.35
CA ALA A 59 14.90 -19.71 -4.27
C ALA A 59 16.19 -18.91 -4.53
N ALA A 60 16.10 -17.59 -4.72
CA ALA A 60 17.27 -16.74 -4.87
C ALA A 60 18.16 -16.72 -3.62
N ARG A 61 17.56 -16.67 -2.42
CA ARG A 61 18.29 -16.76 -1.15
C ARG A 61 18.92 -18.13 -0.92
N GLU A 62 18.30 -19.21 -1.37
CA GLU A 62 18.90 -20.54 -1.35
C GLU A 62 20.09 -20.64 -2.31
N LEU A 63 19.98 -20.06 -3.52
CA LEU A 63 21.11 -19.98 -4.44
C LEU A 63 22.26 -19.11 -3.88
N LYS A 64 21.94 -18.07 -3.10
CA LYS A 64 22.92 -17.30 -2.33
C LYS A 64 23.61 -18.15 -1.27
N SER A 65 22.87 -18.96 -0.49
CA SER A 65 23.49 -19.82 0.53
C SER A 65 24.41 -20.88 -0.09
N ARG A 66 24.11 -21.32 -1.31
CA ARG A 66 24.96 -22.18 -2.16
C ARG A 66 26.11 -21.44 -2.85
N LYS A 67 26.30 -20.13 -2.59
CA LYS A 67 27.33 -19.26 -3.20
C LYS A 67 27.24 -19.14 -4.73
N LEU A 68 26.07 -19.42 -5.31
CA LEU A 68 25.82 -19.26 -6.75
C LEU A 68 25.38 -17.83 -7.10
N LEU A 69 24.80 -17.12 -6.13
CA LEU A 69 24.41 -15.72 -6.26
C LEU A 69 25.09 -14.86 -5.19
N VAL A 70 25.38 -13.61 -5.55
CA VAL A 70 25.82 -12.55 -4.65
C VAL A 70 24.67 -11.55 -4.50
N GLU A 71 24.36 -11.19 -3.26
CA GLU A 71 23.32 -10.21 -2.94
C GLU A 71 23.94 -8.86 -2.64
N TYR A 72 23.42 -7.83 -3.29
CA TYR A 72 23.76 -6.43 -3.07
C TYR A 72 22.56 -5.72 -2.48
N GLU A 73 22.72 -5.18 -1.28
CA GLU A 73 21.69 -4.41 -0.61
C GLU A 73 22.00 -2.92 -0.77
N ILE A 74 21.08 -2.20 -1.40
CA ILE A 74 21.20 -0.75 -1.54
C ILE A 74 20.43 -0.11 -0.40
N ALA A 75 21.18 0.49 0.52
CA ALA A 75 20.61 1.21 1.65
C ALA A 75 19.98 2.53 1.19
N TYR A 76 18.89 2.90 1.87
CA TYR A 76 18.03 4.06 1.61
C TYR A 76 18.75 5.43 1.60
N ASP A 77 19.94 5.52 2.20
CA ASP A 77 20.61 6.79 2.53
C ASP A 77 21.20 7.57 1.34
N LYS A 78 21.37 6.93 0.16
CA LYS A 78 22.07 7.59 -0.98
C LYS A 78 21.31 7.63 -2.29
N THR A 79 20.20 6.90 -2.41
CA THR A 79 19.47 6.76 -3.68
C THR A 79 17.97 6.87 -3.41
N ALA A 80 17.21 7.45 -4.33
CA ALA A 80 15.73 7.46 -4.28
C ALA A 80 15.09 6.04 -4.26
N LEU A 81 15.91 4.99 -4.26
CA LEU A 81 15.52 3.60 -4.11
C LEU A 81 15.28 3.25 -2.64
N ARG A 82 14.15 2.60 -2.37
CA ARG A 82 13.93 1.93 -1.09
C ARG A 82 14.75 0.66 -0.99
N GLU A 83 15.05 0.22 0.24
CA GLU A 83 15.81 -1.01 0.53
C GLU A 83 15.40 -2.15 -0.40
N THR A 84 16.33 -2.55 -1.27
CA THR A 84 16.10 -3.55 -2.31
C THR A 84 17.36 -4.38 -2.47
N ALA A 85 17.16 -5.70 -2.53
CA ALA A 85 18.21 -6.66 -2.80
C ALA A 85 18.37 -6.89 -4.30
N PHE A 86 19.60 -6.84 -4.81
CA PHE A 86 19.95 -7.24 -6.17
C PHE A 86 20.77 -8.52 -6.13
N PHE A 87 20.30 -9.56 -6.82
CA PHE A 87 20.95 -10.86 -6.88
C PHE A 87 21.67 -11.03 -8.21
N PHE A 88 22.99 -11.20 -8.17
CA PHE A 88 23.82 -11.40 -9.36
C PHE A 88 24.47 -12.79 -9.37
N PRO A 89 24.70 -13.41 -10.53
CA PRO A 89 25.56 -14.59 -10.66
C PRO A 89 26.95 -14.35 -10.04
N ALA A 90 27.42 -15.28 -9.22
CA ALA A 90 28.72 -15.18 -8.55
C ALA A 90 29.92 -15.15 -9.53
N ALA A 91 29.72 -15.55 -10.79
CA ALA A 91 30.74 -15.53 -11.83
C ALA A 91 31.03 -14.12 -12.38
N LEU A 92 30.19 -13.12 -12.10
CA LEU A 92 30.36 -11.75 -12.60
C LEU A 92 31.27 -10.93 -11.69
N LEU A 93 32.10 -10.07 -12.30
CA LEU A 93 32.96 -9.14 -11.58
C LEU A 93 32.12 -8.12 -10.79
N HIS A 94 32.61 -7.78 -9.59
CA HIS A 94 31.95 -6.84 -8.69
C HIS A 94 31.69 -5.47 -9.36
N GLU A 95 32.68 -4.95 -10.10
CA GLU A 95 32.55 -3.66 -10.80
C GLU A 95 31.44 -3.65 -11.85
N ASP A 96 31.28 -4.74 -12.60
CA ASP A 96 30.24 -4.86 -13.61
C ASP A 96 28.85 -4.94 -12.97
N ASN A 97 28.74 -5.63 -11.82
CA ASN A 97 27.50 -5.68 -11.04
C ASN A 97 27.10 -4.27 -10.54
N LEU A 98 28.06 -3.48 -10.04
CA LEU A 98 27.79 -2.11 -9.59
C LEU A 98 27.31 -1.22 -10.74
N LYS A 99 27.97 -1.26 -11.90
CA LYS A 99 27.53 -0.52 -13.09
C LYS A 99 26.14 -0.93 -13.55
N ALA A 100 25.84 -2.22 -13.52
CA ALA A 100 24.52 -2.75 -13.87
C ALA A 100 23.44 -2.29 -12.88
N ILE A 101 23.76 -2.26 -11.57
CA ILE A 101 22.89 -1.68 -10.55
C ILE A 101 22.63 -0.21 -10.87
N GLU A 102 23.69 0.60 -11.03
CA GLU A 102 23.58 2.04 -11.26
C GLU A 102 22.74 2.37 -12.50
N ALA A 103 22.97 1.64 -13.60
CA ALA A 103 22.18 1.79 -14.82
C ALA A 103 20.70 1.42 -14.63
N TYR A 104 20.40 0.49 -13.71
CA TYR A 104 19.04 0.02 -13.46
C TYR A 104 18.29 0.81 -12.39
N ILE A 105 18.99 1.60 -11.56
CA ILE A 105 18.38 2.44 -10.50
C ILE A 105 17.16 3.22 -11.01
N PRO A 106 17.21 3.96 -12.14
CA PRO A 106 16.06 4.75 -12.60
C PRO A 106 14.83 3.90 -12.97
N LYS A 107 15.05 2.69 -13.51
CA LYS A 107 13.95 1.78 -13.86
C LYS A 107 13.39 1.13 -12.59
N ALA A 108 14.25 0.74 -11.66
CA ALA A 108 13.84 0.22 -10.37
C ALA A 108 13.05 1.25 -9.55
N THR A 109 13.48 2.52 -9.47
CA THR A 109 12.71 3.58 -8.80
C THR A 109 11.35 3.77 -9.45
N ALA A 110 11.26 3.83 -10.78
CA ALA A 110 9.98 3.97 -11.48
C ALA A 110 9.00 2.82 -11.17
N LEU A 111 9.50 1.58 -11.08
CA LEU A 111 8.70 0.42 -10.67
C LEU A 111 8.23 0.52 -9.21
N GLN A 112 9.12 0.95 -8.31
CA GLN A 112 8.76 1.17 -6.91
C GLN A 112 7.70 2.27 -6.76
N ASP A 113 7.88 3.39 -7.45
CA ASP A 113 6.92 4.50 -7.44
C ASP A 113 5.55 4.08 -7.98
N ALA A 114 5.51 3.26 -9.04
CA ALA A 114 4.27 2.70 -9.55
C ALA A 114 3.56 1.83 -8.49
N LYS A 115 4.30 1.02 -7.74
CA LYS A 115 3.75 0.23 -6.62
C LYS A 115 3.29 1.08 -5.47
N ILE A 116 4.04 2.13 -5.10
CA ILE A 116 3.64 3.09 -4.08
C ILE A 116 2.34 3.78 -4.47
N ARG A 117 2.22 4.26 -5.72
CA ARG A 117 0.98 4.87 -6.21
C ARG A 117 -0.21 3.90 -6.12
N LYS A 118 -0.02 2.64 -6.53
CA LYS A 118 -1.07 1.62 -6.45
C LYS A 118 -1.46 1.32 -4.99
N ALA A 119 -0.48 1.20 -4.10
CA ALA A 119 -0.72 0.97 -2.68
C ALA A 119 -1.46 2.16 -2.04
N ARG A 120 -1.02 3.40 -2.30
CA ARG A 120 -1.70 4.61 -1.85
C ARG A 120 -3.14 4.67 -2.32
N PHE A 121 -3.39 4.35 -3.59
CA PHE A 121 -4.76 4.34 -4.13
C PHE A 121 -5.65 3.32 -3.44
N LYS A 122 -5.13 2.09 -3.21
CA LYS A 122 -5.86 1.06 -2.46
C LYS A 122 -6.16 1.53 -1.03
N THR A 123 -5.16 2.07 -0.33
CA THR A 123 -5.35 2.59 1.03
C THR A 123 -6.36 3.74 1.04
N LEU A 124 -6.31 4.66 0.09
CA LEU A 124 -7.29 5.74 -0.06
C LEU A 124 -8.71 5.20 -0.24
N GLN A 125 -8.87 4.18 -1.08
CA GLN A 125 -10.16 3.52 -1.29
C GLN A 125 -10.68 2.87 0.01
N ASP A 126 -9.82 2.16 0.74
CA ASP A 126 -10.17 1.53 2.02
C ASP A 126 -10.57 2.58 3.08
N VAL A 127 -9.82 3.68 3.15
CA VAL A 127 -10.11 4.82 4.05
C VAL A 127 -11.44 5.47 3.68
N LEU A 128 -11.72 5.64 2.38
CA LEU A 128 -12.98 6.23 1.92
C LEU A 128 -14.18 5.35 2.30
N TRP A 129 -14.07 4.03 2.16
CA TRP A 129 -15.09 3.11 2.64
C TRP A 129 -15.25 3.16 4.16
N GLY A 130 -14.15 3.18 4.91
CA GLY A 130 -14.20 3.33 6.38
C GLY A 130 -14.80 4.66 6.85
N ALA A 131 -14.62 5.73 6.07
CA ALA A 131 -15.18 7.04 6.37
C ALA A 131 -16.68 7.14 6.05
N VAL A 132 -17.13 6.56 4.94
CA VAL A 132 -18.51 6.71 4.46
C VAL A 132 -19.47 5.64 4.99
N LEU A 133 -19.00 4.39 5.10
CA LEU A 133 -19.87 3.25 5.41
C LEU A 133 -20.55 3.37 6.79
N PRO A 134 -19.86 3.70 7.91
CA PRO A 134 -20.51 3.77 9.21
C PRO A 134 -21.59 4.87 9.30
N PRO A 135 -21.36 6.12 8.84
CA PRO A 135 -22.42 7.13 8.81
C PRO A 135 -23.64 6.74 7.99
N VAL A 136 -23.44 6.08 6.84
CA VAL A 136 -24.54 5.61 5.98
C VAL A 136 -25.36 4.53 6.69
N ILE A 137 -24.70 3.58 7.36
CA ILE A 137 -25.38 2.56 8.17
C ILE A 137 -26.22 3.21 9.28
N LEU A 138 -25.66 4.19 9.99
CA LEU A 138 -26.39 4.91 11.05
C LEU A 138 -27.60 5.67 10.49
N LEU A 139 -27.48 6.27 9.30
CA LEU A 139 -28.60 6.93 8.65
C LEU A 139 -29.72 5.95 8.31
N MET A 140 -29.37 4.82 7.68
CA MET A 140 -30.32 3.78 7.28
C MET A 140 -31.04 3.18 8.50
N LEU A 141 -30.32 2.94 9.60
CA LEU A 141 -30.91 2.49 10.86
C LEU A 141 -31.88 3.54 11.43
N GLY A 142 -31.49 4.81 11.44
CA GLY A 142 -32.37 5.90 11.88
C GLY A 142 -33.66 6.00 11.07
N LEU A 143 -33.57 5.80 9.75
CA LEU A 143 -34.73 5.75 8.85
C LEU A 143 -35.62 4.53 9.10
N ALA A 144 -35.03 3.34 9.27
CA ALA A 144 -35.75 2.10 9.55
C ALA A 144 -36.51 2.16 10.89
N ILE A 145 -35.87 2.67 11.94
CA ILE A 145 -36.51 2.88 13.25
C ILE A 145 -37.67 3.85 13.12
N ARG A 146 -37.47 4.97 12.43
CA ARG A 146 -38.54 5.95 12.20
C ARG A 146 -39.72 5.34 11.44
N TRP A 147 -39.46 4.55 10.40
CA TRP A 147 -40.49 3.85 9.64
C TRP A 147 -41.26 2.87 10.53
N ALA A 148 -40.57 2.07 11.35
CA ALA A 148 -41.20 1.15 12.30
C ALA A 148 -42.07 1.88 13.34
N LEU A 149 -41.59 3.02 13.88
CA LEU A 149 -42.31 3.81 14.89
C LEU A 149 -43.53 4.55 14.34
N LEU A 150 -43.49 5.01 13.09
CA LEU A 150 -44.65 5.65 12.46
C LEU A 150 -45.77 4.65 12.14
N GLY A 151 -45.49 3.35 12.28
CA GLY A 151 -46.40 2.26 11.95
C GLY A 151 -46.55 2.11 10.44
N PHE A 152 -46.95 0.91 9.99
CA PHE A 152 -47.33 0.61 8.60
C PHE A 152 -48.63 1.34 8.19
N ARG A 153 -48.76 2.62 8.50
CA ARG A 153 -49.80 3.48 7.97
C ARG A 153 -49.39 3.84 6.54
N ALA A 154 -49.61 2.88 5.63
CA ALA A 154 -49.83 3.14 4.22
C ALA A 154 -51.16 3.88 4.05
#